data_AF-A0A8J7HLI2-F1
#
_entry.id   AF-A0A8J7HLI2-F1
#
_cell.length_a   1.000
_cell.length_b   1.000
_cell.length_c   1.000
_cell.angle_alpha   90.00
_cell.angle_beta   90.00
_cell.angle_gamma   90.00
#
_symmetry.space_group_name_H-M   'P 1'
#
loop_
_entity.id
_entity.type
_entity.pdbx_description
1 polymer ?
#
loop_
_entity_poly.entity_id
_entity_poly.type
_entity_poly.pdbx_seq_one_letter_code
_entity_poly.pdbx_strand_id
1 'polypeptide(L)'
;MTSQTTERAFETAIVDFLINNGGYQLGNAGNFSRELAFDKATIFQFIQTSQPEAWRRLSDIHGLAVEPKFIQRLYVELELRGMLDVLRYGITDYGVRFKLAFFKPASGLNPDTLALYNQNILTVTRQVRYSDQHDNSIDLLLSINGLPVATAELKNQFTGQDVDKAKRQYIEDRDYRDLLFQFKRRALVHFAVDPDEVWMTTRIHSSNTRFLPFNKGYNKGAGNPPNPNGYKTAYLWEDIWTKDSWLDIVGRFLHLEQENIKLDGKSAKKETLIFPRFHQLDAVRKLTADAKVKGTGHDYLIQHSAGSGKSNSIAWLAYQLASLYNDQDQRVFDLVIVITDRRVLDQQLQDTIYQFEHKQGVVQKIDKNSAQLAEALVSGTNIIITTLQKFPFVLDKIREILEKNNIAQLPKRNYALIVDEAHSSQSGEASKKMKEVLSINDLSRSAQEESTADEEEDIEDNIRKQMRIRGKQPNLSFFAFTATPKQKPWKTSAT
;
A
#
# COMPACT_ATOMS: atom_id res chain seq x y z
N MET A 1 -24.21 26.13 -24.16
CA MET A 1 -24.05 24.74 -23.65
C MET A 1 -23.21 23.98 -24.67
N THR A 2 -21.90 23.99 -24.52
CA THR A 2 -20.97 23.17 -25.33
C THR A 2 -21.18 21.70 -24.97
N SER A 3 -21.35 20.82 -25.97
CA SER A 3 -21.78 19.44 -25.69
C SER A 3 -20.73 18.70 -24.86
N GLN A 4 -21.16 18.19 -23.70
CA GLN A 4 -20.36 17.40 -22.75
C GLN A 4 -19.99 15.99 -23.28
N THR A 5 -20.09 15.77 -24.60
CA THR A 5 -20.11 14.44 -25.22
C THR A 5 -18.87 14.08 -26.02
N THR A 6 -17.81 14.91 -25.99
CA THR A 6 -16.55 14.63 -26.70
C THR A 6 -15.47 14.12 -25.75
N GLU A 7 -14.51 13.34 -26.26
CA GLU A 7 -13.31 12.90 -25.52
C GLU A 7 -12.52 14.10 -24.96
N ARG A 8 -12.45 15.20 -25.71
CA ARG A 8 -11.84 16.45 -25.25
C ARG A 8 -12.56 17.07 -24.05
N ALA A 9 -13.90 16.99 -24.00
CA ALA A 9 -14.66 17.47 -22.84
C ALA A 9 -14.38 16.61 -21.61
N PHE A 10 -14.28 15.29 -21.78
CA PHE A 10 -13.92 14.35 -20.72
C PHE A 10 -12.51 14.62 -20.18
N GLU A 11 -11.52 14.73 -21.07
CA GLU A 11 -10.13 15.08 -20.72
C GLU A 11 -10.06 16.43 -19.97
N THR A 12 -10.81 17.43 -20.43
CA THR A 12 -10.84 18.76 -19.82
C THR A 12 -11.44 18.71 -18.41
N ALA A 13 -12.54 17.99 -18.20
CA ALA A 13 -13.15 17.85 -16.88
C ALA A 13 -12.19 17.20 -15.85
N ILE A 14 -11.44 16.18 -16.26
CA ILE A 14 -10.44 15.52 -15.41
C ILE A 14 -9.32 16.49 -15.04
N VAL A 15 -8.75 17.17 -16.04
CA VAL A 15 -7.63 18.09 -15.85
C VAL A 15 -8.04 19.28 -14.97
N ASP A 16 -9.21 19.86 -15.22
CA ASP A 16 -9.73 20.98 -14.45
C ASP A 16 -9.93 20.58 -12.97
N PHE A 17 -10.44 19.37 -12.69
CA PHE A 17 -10.55 18.92 -11.32
C PHE A 17 -9.18 18.77 -10.66
N LEU A 18 -8.23 18.11 -11.33
CA LEU A 18 -6.89 17.88 -10.76
C LEU A 18 -6.17 19.19 -10.41
N ILE A 19 -6.31 20.21 -11.25
CA ILE A 19 -5.70 21.53 -11.02
C ILE A 19 -6.39 22.26 -9.86
N ASN A 20 -7.72 22.30 -9.86
CA ASN A 20 -8.46 23.14 -8.92
C ASN A 20 -8.67 22.48 -7.55
N ASN A 21 -8.75 21.15 -7.50
CA ASN A 21 -9.10 20.39 -6.29
C ASN A 21 -8.12 19.24 -5.99
N GLY A 22 -7.47 18.67 -7.02
CA GLY A 22 -6.58 17.52 -6.87
C GLY A 22 -5.17 17.86 -6.38
N GLY A 23 -4.78 19.14 -6.33
CA GLY A 23 -3.44 19.58 -5.92
C GLY A 23 -2.36 19.43 -7.00
N TYR A 24 -2.76 19.46 -8.27
CA TYR A 24 -1.86 19.37 -9.43
C TYR A 24 -1.63 20.75 -10.05
N GLN A 25 -0.54 20.85 -10.79
CA GLN A 25 -0.29 21.93 -11.73
C GLN A 25 -0.50 21.41 -13.17
N LEU A 26 -0.89 22.29 -14.08
CA LEU A 26 -0.89 21.97 -15.50
C LEU A 26 0.55 21.85 -15.98
N GLY A 27 0.95 20.68 -16.47
CA GLY A 27 2.27 20.48 -17.03
C GLY A 27 2.41 21.07 -18.44
N ASN A 28 3.65 21.35 -18.83
CA ASN A 28 3.97 21.81 -20.19
C ASN A 28 4.59 20.66 -20.99
N ALA A 29 3.89 20.19 -22.03
CA ALA A 29 4.38 19.12 -22.90
C ALA A 29 5.73 19.45 -23.56
N GLY A 30 6.05 20.74 -23.78
CA GLY A 30 7.34 21.17 -24.32
C GLY A 30 8.53 20.99 -23.36
N ASN A 31 8.27 20.85 -22.06
CA ASN A 31 9.33 20.56 -21.07
C ASN A 31 9.67 19.07 -20.99
N PHE A 32 8.80 18.19 -21.51
CA PHE A 32 9.01 16.76 -21.46
C PHE A 32 10.10 16.34 -22.46
N SER A 33 11.18 15.77 -21.95
CA SER A 33 12.23 15.21 -22.80
C SER A 33 11.79 13.85 -23.32
N ARG A 34 11.61 13.72 -24.64
CA ARG A 34 11.34 12.45 -25.34
C ARG A 34 12.47 11.44 -25.13
N GLU A 35 13.71 11.91 -25.24
CA GLU A 35 14.93 11.11 -25.03
C GLU A 35 15.01 10.52 -23.61
N LEU A 36 14.74 11.34 -22.59
CA LEU A 36 14.94 10.96 -21.18
C LEU A 36 13.67 10.39 -20.53
N ALA A 37 12.51 10.66 -21.15
CA ALA A 37 11.17 10.40 -20.64
C ALA A 37 10.90 11.00 -19.25
N PHE A 38 11.23 12.28 -19.06
CA PHE A 38 10.85 13.09 -17.88
C PHE A 38 10.97 14.59 -18.16
N ASP A 39 10.40 15.41 -17.27
CA ASP A 39 10.48 16.88 -17.31
C ASP A 39 11.65 17.39 -16.45
N LYS A 40 12.72 17.86 -17.11
CA LYS A 40 13.92 18.40 -16.45
C LYS A 40 13.63 19.69 -15.68
N ALA A 41 12.79 20.57 -16.21
CA ALA A 41 12.52 21.87 -15.60
C ALA A 41 11.83 21.68 -14.25
N THR A 42 10.83 20.81 -14.19
CA THR A 42 10.13 20.50 -12.93
C THR A 42 11.06 19.77 -11.93
N ILE A 43 11.94 18.88 -12.39
CA ILE A 43 12.94 18.23 -11.53
C ILE A 43 13.85 19.27 -10.87
N PHE A 44 14.44 20.18 -11.66
CA PHE A 44 15.33 21.20 -11.10
C PHE A 44 14.61 22.17 -10.18
N GLN A 45 13.40 22.61 -10.56
CA GLN A 45 12.55 23.44 -9.70
C GLN A 45 12.35 22.78 -8.34
N PHE A 46 11.97 21.50 -8.31
CA PHE A 46 11.75 20.77 -7.06
C PHE A 46 13.04 20.62 -6.25
N ILE A 47 14.14 20.18 -6.87
CA ILE A 47 15.42 19.94 -6.16
C ILE A 47 15.99 21.23 -5.58
N GLN A 48 16.01 22.31 -6.36
CA GLN A 48 16.58 23.59 -5.94
C GLN A 48 15.72 24.26 -4.86
N THR A 49 14.40 24.10 -4.92
CA THR A 49 13.48 24.65 -3.91
C THR A 49 13.51 23.85 -2.60
N SER A 50 13.48 22.52 -2.69
CA SER A 50 13.35 21.66 -1.52
C SER A 50 14.66 21.31 -0.83
N GLN A 51 15.77 21.33 -1.56
CA GLN A 51 17.07 20.87 -1.08
C GLN A 51 18.21 21.84 -1.49
N PRO A 52 18.07 23.16 -1.23
CA PRO A 52 19.00 24.18 -1.73
C PRO A 52 20.44 23.99 -1.23
N GLU A 53 20.62 23.53 0.00
CA GLU A 53 21.95 23.27 0.57
C GLU A 53 22.64 22.05 -0.06
N ALA A 54 21.87 20.99 -0.34
CA ALA A 54 22.39 19.83 -1.06
C ALA A 54 22.76 20.22 -2.49
N TRP A 55 21.90 21.01 -3.15
CA TRP A 55 22.17 21.52 -4.49
C TRP A 55 23.46 22.36 -4.54
N ARG A 56 23.62 23.30 -3.61
CA ARG A 56 24.84 24.13 -3.50
C ARG A 56 26.10 23.29 -3.37
N ARG A 57 26.11 22.30 -2.45
CA ARG A 57 27.25 21.39 -2.28
C ARG A 57 27.58 20.60 -3.55
N LEU A 58 26.56 20.15 -4.27
CA LEU A 58 26.78 19.47 -5.54
C LEU A 58 27.29 20.44 -6.63
N SER A 59 26.79 21.68 -6.65
CA SER A 59 27.28 22.74 -7.54
C SER A 59 28.75 23.07 -7.28
N ASP A 60 29.20 23.07 -6.02
CA ASP A 60 30.61 23.30 -5.68
C ASP A 60 31.53 22.19 -6.22
N ILE A 61 31.00 20.96 -6.35
CA ILE A 61 31.73 19.79 -6.86
C ILE A 61 31.77 19.79 -8.40
N HIS A 62 30.61 19.97 -9.04
CA HIS A 62 30.46 19.81 -10.50
C HIS A 62 30.62 21.12 -11.29
N GLY A 63 30.63 22.27 -10.61
CA GLY A 63 30.68 23.60 -11.24
C GLY A 63 29.56 23.80 -12.27
N LEU A 64 29.93 24.34 -13.43
CA LEU A 64 29.00 24.60 -14.55
C LEU A 64 28.33 23.33 -15.11
N ALA A 65 28.86 22.15 -14.81
CA ALA A 65 28.31 20.88 -15.28
C ALA A 65 27.31 20.24 -14.30
N VAL A 66 26.93 20.92 -13.21
CA VAL A 66 26.06 20.34 -12.16
C VAL A 66 24.74 19.81 -12.70
N GLU A 67 24.05 20.55 -13.57
CA GLU A 67 22.78 20.12 -14.16
C GLU A 67 22.92 18.87 -15.04
N PRO A 68 23.77 18.84 -16.08
CA PRO A 68 23.92 17.65 -16.91
C PRO A 68 24.44 16.44 -16.11
N LYS A 69 25.31 16.64 -15.12
CA LYS A 69 25.80 15.55 -14.25
C LYS A 69 24.71 15.00 -13.34
N PHE A 70 23.88 15.86 -12.76
CA PHE A 70 22.73 15.43 -11.95
C PHE A 70 21.74 14.61 -12.79
N ILE A 71 21.42 15.06 -14.00
CA ILE A 71 20.52 14.36 -14.91
C ILE A 71 21.10 13.01 -15.35
N GLN A 72 22.39 12.97 -15.69
CA GLN A 72 23.08 11.71 -16.01
C GLN A 72 23.01 10.73 -14.84
N ARG A 73 23.25 11.22 -13.61
CA ARG A 73 23.18 10.39 -12.40
C ARG A 73 21.77 9.86 -12.17
N LEU A 74 20.76 10.72 -12.25
CA LEU A 74 19.36 10.35 -12.11
C LEU A 74 18.95 9.29 -13.15
N TYR A 75 19.35 9.48 -14.41
CA TYR A 75 19.08 8.53 -15.48
C TYR A 75 19.66 7.15 -15.16
N VAL A 76 20.94 7.07 -14.78
CA VAL A 76 21.60 5.80 -14.42
C VAL A 76 20.89 5.13 -13.23
N GLU A 77 20.50 5.90 -12.22
CA GLU A 77 19.81 5.37 -11.05
C GLU A 77 18.41 4.83 -11.38
N LEU A 78 17.68 5.48 -12.30
CA LEU A 78 16.40 4.97 -12.82
C LEU A 78 16.57 3.68 -13.62
N GLU A 79 17.66 3.55 -14.40
CA GLU A 79 17.96 2.34 -15.16
C GLU A 79 18.30 1.14 -14.26
N LEU A 80 19.00 1.39 -13.16
CA LEU A 80 19.48 0.36 -12.24
C LEU A 80 18.42 -0.05 -11.20
N ARG A 81 17.75 0.92 -10.57
CA ARG A 81 16.85 0.68 -9.44
C ARG A 81 15.36 0.82 -9.80
N GLY A 82 15.04 1.55 -10.85
CA GLY A 82 13.67 1.83 -11.27
C GLY A 82 13.02 3.02 -10.57
N MET A 83 11.91 3.49 -11.14
CA MET A 83 11.20 4.72 -10.72
C MET A 83 10.70 4.65 -9.28
N LEU A 84 10.11 3.53 -8.86
CA LEU A 84 9.55 3.39 -7.52
C LEU A 84 10.61 3.54 -6.42
N ASP A 85 11.77 2.89 -6.62
CA ASP A 85 12.89 2.93 -5.68
C ASP A 85 13.50 4.34 -5.61
N VAL A 86 13.76 4.96 -6.77
CA VAL A 86 14.31 6.31 -6.87
C VAL A 86 13.39 7.35 -6.19
N LEU A 87 12.08 7.26 -6.40
CA LEU A 87 11.11 8.16 -5.73
C LEU A 87 11.16 8.01 -4.21
N ARG A 88 11.24 6.78 -3.68
CA ARG A 88 11.23 6.52 -2.23
C ARG A 88 12.56 6.86 -1.55
N TYR A 89 13.67 6.51 -2.17
CA TYR A 89 14.98 6.54 -1.50
C TYR A 89 15.88 7.66 -1.95
N GLY A 90 15.57 8.26 -3.09
CA GLY A 90 16.39 9.31 -3.67
C GLY A 90 17.57 8.75 -4.46
N ILE A 91 18.50 9.65 -4.81
CA ILE A 91 19.80 9.32 -5.40
C ILE A 91 20.92 9.91 -4.54
N THR A 92 22.13 9.38 -4.70
CA THR A 92 23.34 9.95 -4.08
C THR A 92 24.36 10.22 -5.17
N ASP A 93 24.94 11.41 -5.17
CA ASP A 93 26.03 11.81 -6.06
C ASP A 93 27.16 12.45 -5.24
N TYR A 94 28.39 11.96 -5.37
CA TYR A 94 29.56 12.40 -4.58
C TYR A 94 29.27 12.54 -3.07
N GLY A 95 28.52 11.60 -2.48
CA GLY A 95 28.14 11.62 -1.07
C GLY A 95 27.02 12.61 -0.71
N VAL A 96 26.54 13.42 -1.66
CA VAL A 96 25.37 14.30 -1.50
C VAL A 96 24.11 13.51 -1.85
N ARG A 97 23.19 13.37 -0.89
CA ARG A 97 21.92 12.68 -1.07
C ARG A 97 20.82 13.65 -1.47
N PHE A 98 20.03 13.27 -2.48
CA PHE A 98 18.84 13.98 -2.93
C PHE A 98 17.62 13.08 -2.86
N LYS A 99 16.54 13.56 -2.24
CA LYS A 99 15.20 12.97 -2.34
C LYS A 99 14.54 13.42 -3.64
N LEU A 100 13.83 12.51 -4.29
CA LEU A 100 13.06 12.78 -5.52
C LEU A 100 11.56 12.91 -5.25
N ALA A 101 11.11 12.55 -4.05
CA ALA A 101 9.80 12.86 -3.51
C ALA A 101 9.85 12.87 -1.98
N PHE A 102 8.96 13.64 -1.36
CA PHE A 102 8.71 13.59 0.08
C PHE A 102 7.35 12.93 0.31
N PHE A 103 7.28 11.96 1.21
CA PHE A 103 6.03 11.27 1.53
C PHE A 103 5.48 11.77 2.87
N LYS A 104 4.16 11.75 3.02
CA LYS A 104 3.49 12.26 4.22
C LYS A 104 4.04 11.53 5.46
N PRO A 105 4.51 12.25 6.49
CA PRO A 105 4.99 11.62 7.71
C PRO A 105 3.83 10.88 8.42
N ALA A 106 4.18 9.86 9.22
CA ALA A 106 3.18 9.10 9.98
C ALA A 106 2.64 9.88 11.19
N SER A 107 3.42 10.84 11.71
CA SER A 107 3.06 11.73 12.80
C SER A 107 3.34 13.19 12.44
N GLY A 108 2.61 14.11 13.08
CA GLY A 108 2.76 15.56 12.90
C GLY A 108 3.94 16.17 13.67
N LEU A 109 4.68 15.35 14.43
CA LEU A 109 5.75 15.79 15.34
C LEU A 109 6.90 16.56 14.66
N ASN A 110 7.11 16.38 13.35
CA ASN A 110 8.16 17.08 12.62
C ASN A 110 7.56 18.02 11.55
N PRO A 111 7.41 19.33 11.85
CA PRO A 111 6.81 20.29 10.92
C PRO A 111 7.64 20.47 9.65
N ASP A 112 8.97 20.31 9.71
CA ASP A 112 9.85 20.44 8.54
C ASP A 112 9.57 19.34 7.51
N THR A 113 9.29 18.11 7.97
CA THR A 113 8.93 17.01 7.06
C THR A 113 7.60 17.25 6.35
N LEU A 114 6.64 17.90 7.02
CA LEU A 114 5.37 18.29 6.42
C LEU A 114 5.56 19.45 5.43
N ALA A 115 6.42 20.41 5.74
CA ALA A 115 6.75 21.50 4.83
C ALA A 115 7.38 20.96 3.53
N LEU A 116 8.33 20.03 3.63
CA LEU A 116 8.95 19.37 2.47
C LEU A 116 7.95 18.53 1.68
N TYR A 117 7.04 17.82 2.35
CA TYR A 117 5.93 17.11 1.71
C TYR A 117 5.06 18.05 0.86
N ASN A 118 4.75 19.23 1.38
CA ASN A 118 3.94 20.21 0.67
C ASN A 118 4.65 20.78 -0.57
N GLN A 119 5.98 20.75 -0.61
CA GLN A 119 6.79 21.20 -1.75
C GLN A 119 6.83 20.21 -2.92
N ASN A 120 6.27 18.99 -2.81
CA ASN A 120 6.12 18.14 -3.99
C ASN A 120 5.25 18.82 -5.05
N ILE A 121 5.73 18.79 -6.28
CA ILE A 121 5.08 19.32 -7.48
C ILE A 121 4.48 18.14 -8.24
N LEU A 122 3.15 18.05 -8.28
CA LEU A 122 2.47 17.06 -9.12
C LEU A 122 1.96 17.76 -10.37
N THR A 123 2.20 17.16 -11.54
CA THR A 123 1.76 17.72 -12.81
C THR A 123 0.87 16.74 -13.56
N VAL A 124 -0.18 17.28 -14.19
CA VAL A 124 -0.97 16.58 -15.21
C VAL A 124 -0.66 17.25 -16.54
N THR A 125 -0.15 16.49 -17.49
CA THR A 125 0.24 16.99 -18.81
C THR A 125 -0.60 16.32 -19.88
N ARG A 126 -1.21 17.13 -20.74
CA ARG A 126 -2.04 16.66 -21.85
C ARG A 126 -1.17 16.34 -23.06
N GLN A 127 -1.52 15.30 -23.81
CA GLN A 127 -1.01 15.06 -25.17
C GLN A 127 0.51 15.03 -25.24
N VAL A 128 1.16 14.30 -24.32
CA VAL A 128 2.62 14.22 -24.24
C VAL A 128 3.15 13.32 -25.33
N ARG A 129 4.00 13.86 -26.20
CA ARG A 129 4.75 13.09 -27.19
C ARG A 129 6.00 12.55 -26.52
N TYR A 130 6.22 11.24 -26.59
CA TYR A 130 7.08 10.53 -25.64
C TYR A 130 8.26 9.77 -26.26
N SER A 131 8.41 9.80 -27.58
CA SER A 131 9.51 9.12 -28.29
C SER A 131 10.04 10.02 -29.40
N ASP A 132 11.34 9.90 -29.67
CA ASP A 132 11.99 10.55 -30.82
C ASP A 132 11.83 9.73 -32.11
N GLN A 133 11.37 8.49 -31.99
CA GLN A 133 11.20 7.58 -33.14
C GLN A 133 9.86 7.78 -33.87
N HIS A 134 8.88 8.38 -33.21
CA HIS A 134 7.55 8.61 -33.76
C HIS A 134 6.87 9.78 -33.04
N ASP A 135 5.75 10.26 -33.58
CA ASP A 135 5.07 11.44 -33.03
C ASP A 135 3.85 11.10 -32.15
N ASN A 136 3.66 9.83 -31.76
CA ASN A 136 2.56 9.42 -30.90
C ASN A 136 2.53 10.20 -29.58
N SER A 137 1.33 10.56 -29.14
CA SER A 137 1.06 11.15 -27.84
C SER A 137 0.29 10.20 -26.92
N ILE A 138 0.45 10.43 -25.62
CA ILE A 138 -0.42 9.90 -24.57
C ILE A 138 -1.41 10.98 -24.15
N ASP A 139 -2.67 10.62 -23.89
CA ASP A 139 -3.71 11.62 -23.57
C ASP A 139 -3.37 12.39 -22.29
N LEU A 140 -3.11 11.66 -21.20
CA LEU A 140 -2.68 12.25 -19.94
C LEU A 140 -1.41 11.58 -19.39
N LEU A 141 -0.49 12.41 -18.91
CA LEU A 141 0.68 12.00 -18.15
C LEU A 141 0.64 12.61 -16.75
N LEU A 142 0.61 11.77 -15.71
CA LEU A 142 0.72 12.19 -14.32
C LEU A 142 2.16 12.01 -13.84
N SER A 143 2.73 13.07 -13.27
CA SER A 143 4.12 13.10 -12.84
C SER A 143 4.27 13.61 -11.41
N ILE A 144 5.29 13.12 -10.71
CA ILE A 144 5.73 13.60 -9.39
C ILE A 144 7.10 14.23 -9.57
N ASN A 145 7.23 15.51 -9.27
CA ASN A 145 8.49 16.28 -9.35
C ASN A 145 9.18 16.13 -10.71
N GLY A 146 8.40 16.11 -11.79
CA GLY A 146 8.85 15.95 -13.18
C GLY A 146 9.12 14.51 -13.62
N LEU A 147 9.00 13.52 -12.74
CA LEU A 147 9.14 12.10 -13.05
C LEU A 147 7.79 11.47 -13.38
N PRO A 148 7.63 10.79 -14.54
CA PRO A 148 6.35 10.19 -14.92
C PRO A 148 6.04 8.95 -14.09
N VAL A 149 4.82 8.88 -13.55
CA VAL A 149 4.39 7.77 -12.69
C VAL A 149 3.13 7.09 -13.18
N ALA A 150 2.26 7.78 -13.92
CA ALA A 150 1.13 7.15 -14.59
C ALA A 150 0.85 7.76 -15.96
N THR A 151 0.37 6.91 -16.86
CA THR A 151 -0.22 7.31 -18.13
C THR A 151 -1.71 7.00 -18.14
N ALA A 152 -2.49 7.77 -18.88
CA ALA A 152 -3.88 7.42 -19.16
C ALA A 152 -4.21 7.61 -20.64
N GLU A 153 -4.93 6.64 -21.21
CA GLU A 153 -5.64 6.76 -22.48
C GLU A 153 -7.12 6.90 -22.14
N LEU A 154 -7.73 7.97 -22.63
CA LEU A 154 -9.13 8.29 -22.39
C LEU A 154 -9.94 7.90 -23.62
N LYS A 155 -11.15 7.38 -23.42
CA LYS A 155 -12.10 7.13 -24.50
C LYS A 155 -13.47 7.62 -24.08
N ASN A 156 -14.34 7.84 -25.06
CA ASN A 156 -15.69 8.30 -24.80
C ASN A 156 -16.73 7.40 -25.48
N GLN A 157 -17.55 6.73 -24.67
CA GLN A 157 -18.57 5.80 -25.17
C GLN A 157 -19.59 6.51 -26.08
N PHE A 158 -19.84 7.81 -25.88
CA PHE A 158 -20.76 8.60 -26.71
C PHE A 158 -20.27 8.79 -28.15
N THR A 159 -18.98 8.55 -28.44
CA THR A 159 -18.42 8.51 -29.80
C THR A 159 -18.26 7.08 -30.32
N GLY A 160 -18.87 6.09 -29.65
CA GLY A 160 -18.74 4.67 -29.96
C GLY A 160 -17.36 4.11 -29.62
N GLN A 161 -16.59 4.76 -28.74
CA GLN A 161 -15.29 4.30 -28.25
C GLN A 161 -15.34 3.95 -26.77
N ASP A 162 -15.12 2.70 -26.43
CA ASP A 162 -15.14 2.19 -25.06
C ASP A 162 -13.73 1.95 -24.50
N VAL A 163 -13.68 1.54 -23.23
CA VAL A 163 -12.41 1.20 -22.56
C VAL A 163 -11.63 0.08 -23.28
N ASP A 164 -12.27 -0.79 -24.06
CA ASP A 164 -11.57 -1.83 -24.82
C ASP A 164 -10.78 -1.24 -26.00
N LYS A 165 -11.21 -0.10 -26.56
CA LYS A 165 -10.37 0.66 -27.50
C LYS A 165 -9.14 1.25 -26.82
N ALA A 166 -9.27 1.81 -25.61
CA ALA A 166 -8.11 2.29 -24.85
C ALA A 166 -7.12 1.17 -24.53
N LYS A 167 -7.62 -0.01 -24.12
CA LYS A 167 -6.77 -1.20 -23.90
C LYS A 167 -6.06 -1.63 -25.18
N ARG A 168 -6.77 -1.67 -26.31
CA ARG A 168 -6.18 -2.02 -27.61
C ARG A 168 -5.11 -1.02 -28.04
N GLN A 169 -5.33 0.28 -27.85
CA GLN A 169 -4.33 1.31 -28.13
C GLN A 169 -3.03 1.06 -27.35
N TYR A 170 -3.09 0.68 -26.07
CA TYR A 170 -1.91 0.24 -25.31
C TYR A 170 -1.27 -1.05 -25.82
N ILE A 171 -2.05 -2.00 -26.34
CA ILE A 171 -1.56 -3.32 -26.79
C ILE A 171 -0.93 -3.24 -28.18
N GLU A 172 -1.52 -2.45 -29.07
CA GLU A 172 -1.23 -2.41 -30.50
C GLU A 172 -0.32 -1.23 -30.86
N ASP A 173 -0.54 -0.05 -30.25
CA ASP A 173 0.12 1.20 -30.68
C ASP A 173 1.22 1.69 -29.72
N ARG A 174 1.34 1.12 -28.51
CA ARG A 174 2.35 1.50 -27.53
C ARG A 174 3.47 0.47 -27.48
N ASP A 175 4.65 0.86 -27.95
CA ASP A 175 5.82 -0.02 -27.91
C ASP A 175 6.39 -0.06 -26.50
N TYR A 176 6.43 -1.24 -25.88
CA TYR A 176 6.99 -1.42 -24.54
C TYR A 176 8.50 -1.12 -24.46
N ARG A 177 9.17 -0.95 -25.61
CA ARG A 177 10.58 -0.53 -25.71
C ARG A 177 10.75 0.98 -25.62
N ASP A 178 9.70 1.78 -25.85
CA ASP A 178 9.75 3.21 -25.59
C ASP A 178 10.00 3.44 -24.10
N LEU A 179 10.92 4.35 -23.79
CA LEU A 179 11.44 4.52 -22.43
C LEU A 179 10.33 4.81 -21.40
N LEU A 180 9.28 5.53 -21.81
CA LEU A 180 8.12 5.82 -20.98
C LEU A 180 7.38 4.55 -20.51
N PHE A 181 7.33 3.51 -21.35
CA PHE A 181 6.58 2.26 -21.12
C PHE A 181 7.45 1.09 -20.66
N GLN A 182 8.77 1.27 -20.63
CA GLN A 182 9.67 0.24 -20.13
C GLN A 182 9.35 -0.06 -18.66
N PHE A 183 9.07 -1.35 -18.41
CA PHE A 183 8.67 -1.86 -17.10
C PHE A 183 9.55 -1.30 -15.97
N LYS A 184 8.92 -0.76 -14.93
CA LYS A 184 9.49 -0.13 -13.72
C LYS A 184 10.47 1.04 -13.92
N ARG A 185 10.87 1.38 -15.15
CA ARG A 185 11.91 2.40 -15.42
C ARG A 185 11.37 3.82 -15.46
N ARG A 186 10.16 4.01 -15.98
CA ARG A 186 9.46 5.30 -16.03
C ARG A 186 8.05 5.17 -15.45
N ALA A 187 7.01 5.25 -16.27
CA ALA A 187 5.64 5.16 -15.76
C ALA A 187 5.42 3.79 -15.06
N LEU A 188 4.77 3.83 -13.91
CA LEU A 188 4.58 2.67 -13.03
C LEU A 188 3.24 1.98 -13.30
N VAL A 189 2.26 2.70 -13.85
CA VAL A 189 0.92 2.20 -14.13
C VAL A 189 0.31 2.94 -15.32
N HIS A 190 -0.52 2.24 -16.08
CA HIS A 190 -1.15 2.72 -17.30
C HIS A 190 -2.66 2.49 -17.18
N PHE A 191 -3.44 3.56 -17.26
CA PHE A 191 -4.90 3.54 -17.13
C PHE A 191 -5.58 3.63 -18.50
N ALA A 192 -6.54 2.75 -18.74
CA ALA A 192 -7.52 2.84 -19.81
C ALA A 192 -8.85 3.26 -19.18
N VAL A 193 -9.39 4.41 -19.59
CA VAL A 193 -10.50 5.06 -18.89
C VAL A 193 -11.58 5.49 -19.88
N ASP A 194 -12.83 5.19 -19.56
CA ASP A 194 -13.99 5.81 -20.18
C ASP A 194 -14.96 6.38 -19.10
N PRO A 195 -16.10 6.97 -19.46
CA PRO A 195 -17.09 7.49 -18.49
C PRO A 195 -17.62 6.47 -17.46
N ASP A 196 -17.53 5.17 -17.76
CA ASP A 196 -18.20 4.10 -17.03
C ASP A 196 -17.24 3.16 -16.30
N GLU A 197 -16.08 2.86 -16.89
CA GLU A 197 -15.10 1.90 -16.37
C GLU A 197 -13.65 2.41 -16.40
N VAL A 198 -12.88 1.91 -15.44
CA VAL A 198 -11.43 2.10 -15.33
C VAL A 198 -10.76 0.73 -15.33
N TRP A 199 -9.76 0.59 -16.19
CA TRP A 199 -8.87 -0.56 -16.23
C TRP A 199 -7.43 -0.10 -16.14
N MET A 200 -6.55 -0.91 -15.57
CA MET A 200 -5.15 -0.57 -15.39
C MET A 200 -4.22 -1.75 -15.69
N THR A 201 -2.98 -1.43 -16.06
CA THR A 201 -1.88 -2.41 -16.13
C THR A 201 -0.59 -1.77 -15.63
N THR A 202 0.28 -2.55 -14.99
CA THR A 202 1.61 -2.10 -14.55
C THR A 202 2.72 -2.50 -15.51
N ARG A 203 2.37 -3.19 -16.61
CA ARG A 203 3.33 -3.62 -17.62
C ARG A 203 2.66 -3.75 -18.99
N ILE A 204 3.05 -2.86 -19.91
CA ILE A 204 2.77 -3.02 -21.33
C ILE A 204 3.74 -4.07 -21.88
N HIS A 205 3.22 -5.05 -22.59
CA HIS A 205 3.98 -6.13 -23.22
C HIS A 205 3.27 -6.64 -24.48
N SER A 206 2.87 -5.69 -25.33
CA SER A 206 2.11 -5.95 -26.55
C SER A 206 0.90 -6.86 -26.29
N SER A 207 0.70 -7.92 -27.07
CA SER A 207 -0.41 -8.88 -26.90
C SER A 207 -0.42 -9.64 -25.57
N ASN A 208 0.67 -9.63 -24.81
CA ASN A 208 0.75 -10.24 -23.48
C ASN A 208 0.35 -9.29 -22.35
N THR A 209 0.02 -8.02 -22.67
CA THR A 209 -0.45 -7.05 -21.69
C THR A 209 -1.72 -7.57 -21.01
N ARG A 210 -1.74 -7.52 -19.68
CA ARG A 210 -2.90 -7.91 -18.87
C ARG A 210 -3.45 -6.69 -18.15
N PHE A 211 -4.70 -6.36 -18.45
CA PHE A 211 -5.45 -5.32 -17.75
C PHE A 211 -6.24 -5.91 -16.59
N LEU A 212 -6.27 -5.17 -15.50
CA LEU A 212 -7.07 -5.46 -14.32
C LEU A 212 -8.13 -4.38 -14.16
N PRO A 213 -9.37 -4.72 -13.76
CA PRO A 213 -10.37 -3.71 -13.46
C PRO A 213 -9.94 -2.93 -12.22
N PHE A 214 -10.16 -1.62 -12.24
CA PHE A 214 -9.91 -0.73 -11.11
C PHE A 214 -11.20 -0.05 -10.64
N ASN A 215 -12.31 -0.79 -10.73
CA ASN A 215 -13.67 -0.30 -10.49
C ASN A 215 -14.13 -0.49 -9.03
N LYS A 216 -15.09 0.34 -8.59
CA LYS A 216 -15.74 0.32 -7.25
C LYS A 216 -16.53 -0.96 -6.97
N GLY A 217 -17.01 -1.63 -8.01
CA GLY A 217 -18.05 -2.65 -7.91
C GLY A 217 -19.43 -2.01 -7.71
N TYR A 218 -20.48 -2.69 -8.17
CA TYR A 218 -21.86 -2.21 -8.04
C TYR A 218 -22.84 -3.35 -7.82
N ASN A 219 -23.71 -3.26 -6.81
CA ASN A 219 -24.72 -4.27 -6.48
C ASN A 219 -24.18 -5.72 -6.43
N LYS A 220 -23.04 -5.92 -5.77
CA LYS A 220 -22.31 -7.21 -5.68
C LYS A 220 -21.71 -7.72 -7.01
N GLY A 221 -21.68 -6.89 -8.04
CA GLY A 221 -21.10 -7.17 -9.36
C GLY A 221 -19.96 -6.22 -9.76
N ALA A 222 -19.53 -6.36 -11.01
CA ALA A 222 -18.49 -5.53 -11.63
C ALA A 222 -19.00 -4.11 -11.99
N GLY A 223 -18.10 -3.26 -12.48
CA GLY A 223 -18.40 -1.88 -12.89
C GLY A 223 -18.43 -0.90 -11.73
N ASN A 224 -18.97 0.30 -11.97
CA ASN A 224 -19.04 1.40 -11.00
C ASN A 224 -20.49 1.79 -10.70
N PRO A 225 -20.80 2.26 -9.49
CA PRO A 225 -22.12 2.78 -9.16
C PRO A 225 -22.44 4.02 -10.03
N PRO A 226 -23.73 4.26 -10.36
CA PRO A 226 -24.15 5.52 -10.97
C PRO A 226 -23.73 6.71 -10.13
N ASN A 227 -23.25 7.77 -10.79
CA ASN A 227 -22.93 9.04 -10.14
C ASN A 227 -23.93 10.11 -10.62
N PRO A 228 -24.89 10.54 -9.79
CA PRO A 228 -25.87 11.56 -10.18
C PRO A 228 -25.25 12.91 -10.56
N ASN A 229 -24.04 13.19 -10.09
CA ASN A 229 -23.36 14.48 -10.23
C ASN A 229 -22.24 14.45 -11.27
N GLY A 230 -22.02 13.34 -12.00
CA GLY A 230 -20.92 13.25 -12.95
C GLY A 230 -20.70 11.85 -13.52
N TYR A 231 -19.46 11.58 -13.92
CA TYR A 231 -19.06 10.29 -14.49
C TYR A 231 -18.99 9.19 -13.41
N LYS A 232 -19.26 7.94 -13.78
CA LYS A 232 -19.12 6.81 -12.85
C LYS A 232 -17.65 6.59 -12.46
N THR A 233 -16.74 7.00 -13.34
CA THR A 233 -15.29 6.95 -13.13
C THR A 233 -14.71 8.16 -12.41
N ALA A 234 -15.55 9.12 -11.96
CA ALA A 234 -15.08 10.35 -11.34
C ALA A 234 -14.16 10.15 -10.13
N TYR A 235 -14.39 9.10 -9.35
CA TYR A 235 -13.53 8.71 -8.23
C TYR A 235 -12.05 8.55 -8.60
N LEU A 236 -11.74 8.26 -9.88
CA LEU A 236 -10.37 8.11 -10.33
C LEU A 236 -9.59 9.42 -10.15
N TRP A 237 -10.17 10.56 -10.52
CA TRP A 237 -9.52 11.87 -10.35
C TRP A 237 -9.95 12.61 -9.10
N GLU A 238 -11.15 12.34 -8.58
CA GLU A 238 -11.69 12.98 -7.38
C GLU A 238 -11.13 12.40 -6.08
N ASP A 239 -10.82 11.10 -6.09
CA ASP A 239 -10.32 10.40 -4.90
C ASP A 239 -8.89 9.89 -5.15
N ILE A 240 -8.68 9.10 -6.22
CA ILE A 240 -7.47 8.28 -6.39
C ILE A 240 -6.25 9.10 -6.84
N TRP A 241 -6.40 9.94 -7.86
CA TRP A 241 -5.33 10.79 -8.41
C TRP A 241 -5.19 12.14 -7.69
N THR A 242 -5.84 12.35 -6.54
CA THR A 242 -5.53 13.53 -5.71
C THR A 242 -4.11 13.44 -5.15
N LYS A 243 -3.43 14.57 -4.93
CA LYS A 243 -2.03 14.62 -4.50
C LYS A 243 -1.74 13.74 -3.28
N ASP A 244 -2.56 13.88 -2.25
CA ASP A 244 -2.42 13.11 -1.01
C ASP A 244 -2.64 11.61 -1.24
N SER A 245 -3.68 11.23 -2.00
CA SER A 245 -3.96 9.83 -2.31
C SER A 245 -2.87 9.22 -3.19
N TRP A 246 -2.38 9.96 -4.18
CA TRP A 246 -1.42 9.47 -5.15
C TRP A 246 -0.03 9.25 -4.53
N LEU A 247 0.44 10.22 -3.72
CA LEU A 247 1.68 10.07 -2.96
C LEU A 247 1.57 8.93 -1.92
N ASP A 248 0.41 8.74 -1.28
CA ASP A 248 0.16 7.60 -0.40
C ASP A 248 0.24 6.25 -1.15
N ILE A 249 -0.38 6.15 -2.33
CA ILE A 249 -0.32 4.95 -3.18
C ILE A 249 1.13 4.63 -3.58
N VAL A 250 1.87 5.62 -4.09
CA VAL A 250 3.29 5.45 -4.48
C VAL A 250 4.17 5.13 -3.28
N GLY A 251 3.93 5.74 -2.12
CA GLY A 251 4.73 5.55 -0.92
C GLY A 251 4.48 4.24 -0.20
N ARG A 252 3.22 3.78 -0.15
CA ARG A 252 2.77 2.75 0.82
C ARG A 252 1.98 1.58 0.22
N PHE A 253 1.64 1.61 -1.08
CA PHE A 253 0.89 0.51 -1.70
C PHE A 253 1.64 -0.16 -2.86
N LEU A 254 2.27 0.60 -3.76
CA LEU A 254 3.04 -0.01 -4.85
C LEU A 254 4.18 -0.87 -4.31
N HIS A 255 4.41 -2.06 -4.85
CA HIS A 255 5.59 -2.85 -4.50
C HIS A 255 6.01 -3.74 -5.67
N LEU A 256 7.30 -4.08 -5.71
CA LEU A 256 7.89 -4.92 -6.74
C LEU A 256 8.05 -6.34 -6.18
N GLU A 257 7.12 -7.22 -6.46
CA GLU A 257 7.24 -8.63 -6.10
C GLU A 257 8.36 -9.29 -6.91
N GLN A 258 9.24 -10.03 -6.24
CA GLN A 258 10.33 -10.75 -6.88
C GLN A 258 10.22 -12.25 -6.56
N GLU A 259 10.03 -13.07 -7.59
CA GLU A 259 9.97 -14.52 -7.49
C GLU A 259 11.22 -15.14 -8.11
N ASN A 260 11.90 -16.04 -7.38
CA ASN A 260 12.95 -16.87 -7.97
C ASN A 260 12.31 -18.02 -8.75
N ILE A 261 12.41 -17.98 -10.07
CA ILE A 261 11.91 -19.02 -10.96
C ILE A 261 13.08 -19.81 -11.56
N LYS A 262 12.83 -21.06 -11.95
CA LYS A 262 13.79 -21.84 -12.76
C LYS A 262 13.34 -21.79 -14.22
N LEU A 263 14.17 -21.20 -15.08
CA LEU A 263 14.02 -21.23 -16.53
C LEU A 263 15.16 -22.07 -17.09
N ASP A 264 14.83 -23.17 -17.77
CA ASP A 264 15.80 -24.08 -18.41
C ASP A 264 16.94 -24.54 -17.47
N GLY A 265 16.58 -24.87 -16.22
CA GLY A 265 17.54 -25.30 -15.20
C GLY A 265 18.37 -24.18 -14.56
N LYS A 266 18.26 -22.93 -15.04
CA LYS A 266 18.92 -21.75 -14.46
C LYS A 266 17.96 -20.95 -13.58
N SER A 267 18.47 -20.46 -12.45
CA SER A 267 17.72 -19.56 -11.58
C SER A 267 17.58 -18.18 -12.26
N ALA A 268 16.36 -17.71 -12.43
CA ALA A 268 16.03 -16.38 -12.93
C ALA A 268 15.11 -15.66 -11.94
N LYS A 269 15.12 -14.32 -11.96
CA LYS A 269 14.21 -13.51 -11.15
C LYS A 269 13.07 -13.03 -12.03
N LYS A 270 11.84 -13.35 -11.64
CA LYS A 270 10.63 -12.78 -12.21
C LYS A 270 10.19 -11.62 -11.33
N GLU A 271 10.00 -10.46 -11.93
CA GLU A 271 9.57 -9.26 -11.23
C GLU A 271 8.15 -8.89 -11.67
N THR A 272 7.30 -8.57 -10.70
CA THR A 272 5.92 -8.12 -10.92
C THR A 272 5.69 -6.85 -10.12
N LEU A 273 5.38 -5.74 -10.80
CA LEU A 273 5.00 -4.51 -10.12
C LEU A 273 3.51 -4.59 -9.75
N ILE A 274 3.24 -4.57 -8.45
CA ILE A 274 1.88 -4.66 -7.90
C ILE A 274 1.38 -3.26 -7.60
N PHE A 275 0.33 -2.87 -8.33
CA PHE A 275 -0.52 -1.72 -8.02
C PHE A 275 -1.77 -2.25 -7.30
N PRO A 276 -2.24 -1.60 -6.21
CA PRO A 276 -3.39 -2.10 -5.47
C PRO A 276 -4.64 -2.15 -6.34
N ARG A 277 -5.43 -3.22 -6.25
CA ARG A 277 -6.79 -3.22 -6.81
C ARG A 277 -7.67 -2.31 -5.97
N PHE A 278 -8.71 -1.73 -6.58
CA PHE A 278 -9.56 -0.73 -5.93
C PHE A 278 -10.10 -1.21 -4.57
N HIS A 279 -10.68 -2.41 -4.51
CA HIS A 279 -11.25 -2.96 -3.27
C HIS A 279 -10.20 -3.17 -2.17
N GLN A 280 -8.95 -3.49 -2.53
CA GLN A 280 -7.87 -3.68 -1.57
C GLN A 280 -7.47 -2.33 -0.96
N LEU A 281 -7.31 -1.31 -1.81
CA LEU A 281 -7.00 0.06 -1.39
C LEU A 281 -8.11 0.61 -0.48
N ASP A 282 -9.36 0.48 -0.91
CA ASP A 282 -10.55 0.93 -0.17
C ASP A 282 -10.66 0.24 1.20
N ALA A 283 -10.50 -1.09 1.25
CA ALA A 283 -10.55 -1.85 2.50
C ALA A 283 -9.46 -1.39 3.48
N VAL A 284 -8.19 -1.31 3.05
CA VAL A 284 -7.09 -0.90 3.94
C VAL A 284 -7.29 0.53 4.45
N ARG A 285 -7.70 1.46 3.59
CA ARG A 285 -7.95 2.86 3.98
C ARG A 285 -9.09 2.97 4.99
N LYS A 286 -10.22 2.29 4.76
CA LYS A 286 -11.36 2.30 5.70
C LYS A 286 -10.98 1.71 7.06
N LEU A 287 -10.30 0.57 7.08
CA LEU A 287 -9.87 -0.08 8.32
C LEU A 287 -8.90 0.80 9.13
N THR A 288 -7.93 1.40 8.45
CA THR A 288 -6.92 2.25 9.10
C THR A 288 -7.54 3.54 9.61
N ALA A 289 -8.44 4.16 8.83
CA ALA A 289 -9.16 5.36 9.25
C ALA A 289 -10.08 5.10 10.46
N ASP A 290 -10.83 4.00 10.45
CA ASP A 290 -11.70 3.64 11.58
C ASP A 290 -10.89 3.32 12.84
N ALA A 291 -9.79 2.57 12.70
CA ALA A 291 -8.89 2.27 13.81
C ALA A 291 -8.19 3.52 14.37
N LYS A 292 -7.88 4.51 13.52
CA LYS A 292 -7.30 5.78 13.96
C LYS A 292 -8.26 6.54 14.89
N VAL A 293 -9.54 6.58 14.53
CA VAL A 293 -10.57 7.32 15.28
C VAL A 293 -11.01 6.57 16.53
N LYS A 294 -11.25 5.26 16.42
CA LYS A 294 -11.83 4.46 17.49
C LYS A 294 -10.81 3.87 18.46
N GLY A 295 -9.53 3.87 18.10
CA GLY A 295 -8.47 3.24 18.88
C GLY A 295 -8.56 1.72 18.91
N THR A 296 -8.11 1.11 20.01
CA THR A 296 -8.08 -0.35 20.19
C THR A 296 -9.41 -0.91 20.72
N GLY A 297 -9.54 -2.24 20.71
CA GLY A 297 -10.71 -2.92 21.28
C GLY A 297 -11.84 -3.18 20.29
N HIS A 298 -11.56 -3.14 18.98
CA HIS A 298 -12.57 -3.29 17.91
C HIS A 298 -12.29 -4.49 17.02
N ASP A 299 -13.37 -5.11 16.56
CA ASP A 299 -13.33 -6.32 15.74
C ASP A 299 -13.81 -6.00 14.33
N TYR A 300 -13.03 -6.37 13.34
CA TYR A 300 -13.25 -6.12 11.92
C TYR A 300 -13.30 -7.46 11.18
N LEU A 301 -14.34 -7.64 10.36
CA LEU A 301 -14.48 -8.80 9.48
C LEU A 301 -14.43 -8.33 8.02
N ILE A 302 -13.44 -8.80 7.28
CA ILE A 302 -13.19 -8.45 5.90
C ILE A 302 -13.51 -9.67 5.03
N GLN A 303 -14.53 -9.54 4.18
CA GLN A 303 -14.92 -10.60 3.25
C GLN A 303 -14.30 -10.34 1.88
N HIS A 304 -13.30 -11.15 1.52
CA HIS A 304 -12.63 -11.11 0.23
C HIS A 304 -12.70 -12.49 -0.44
N SER A 305 -13.07 -12.53 -1.71
CA SER A 305 -13.09 -13.79 -2.46
C SER A 305 -11.70 -14.45 -2.55
N ALA A 306 -11.66 -15.77 -2.75
CA ALA A 306 -10.41 -16.46 -3.03
C ALA A 306 -9.77 -15.90 -4.33
N GLY A 307 -8.45 -15.71 -4.33
CA GLY A 307 -7.73 -15.12 -5.49
C GLY A 307 -7.87 -13.60 -5.65
N SER A 308 -8.55 -12.91 -4.74
CA SER A 308 -8.70 -11.45 -4.77
C SER A 308 -7.41 -10.67 -4.43
N GLY A 309 -6.36 -11.36 -3.99
CA GLY A 309 -5.11 -10.77 -3.52
C GLY A 309 -5.11 -10.41 -2.02
N LYS A 310 -5.79 -11.20 -1.18
CA LYS A 310 -5.91 -10.96 0.28
C LYS A 310 -4.56 -10.71 0.97
N SER A 311 -3.52 -11.42 0.57
CA SER A 311 -2.17 -11.27 1.13
C SER A 311 -1.67 -9.83 1.05
N ASN A 312 -1.83 -9.17 -0.10
CA ASN A 312 -1.39 -7.78 -0.25
C ASN A 312 -2.18 -6.84 0.66
N SER A 313 -3.50 -7.05 0.79
CA SER A 313 -4.33 -6.30 1.75
C SER A 313 -3.87 -6.49 3.20
N ILE A 314 -3.50 -7.70 3.59
CA ILE A 314 -2.98 -8.02 4.92
C ILE A 314 -1.63 -7.34 5.15
N ALA A 315 -0.70 -7.40 4.20
CA ALA A 315 0.60 -6.76 4.31
C ALA A 315 0.47 -5.23 4.43
N TRP A 316 -0.33 -4.60 3.56
CA TRP A 316 -0.57 -3.15 3.62
C TRP A 316 -1.25 -2.73 4.92
N LEU A 317 -2.24 -3.49 5.38
CA LEU A 317 -2.90 -3.23 6.65
C LEU A 317 -1.92 -3.36 7.82
N ALA A 318 -1.13 -4.43 7.86
CA ALA A 318 -0.17 -4.66 8.93
C ALA A 318 0.83 -3.50 9.04
N TYR A 319 1.38 -3.07 7.90
CA TYR A 319 2.31 -1.95 7.82
C TYR A 319 1.67 -0.62 8.28
N GLN A 320 0.44 -0.34 7.84
CA GLN A 320 -0.25 0.89 8.24
C GLN A 320 -0.64 0.90 9.72
N LEU A 321 -1.13 -0.21 10.27
CA LEU A 321 -1.45 -0.32 11.70
C LEU A 321 -0.20 -0.16 12.58
N ALA A 322 0.93 -0.72 12.14
CA ALA A 322 2.23 -0.61 12.83
C ALA A 322 2.79 0.82 12.85
N SER A 323 2.37 1.67 11.94
CA SER A 323 2.77 3.07 11.83
C SER A 323 1.61 4.04 12.11
N LEU A 324 0.52 3.56 12.72
CA LEU A 324 -0.68 4.34 12.94
C LEU A 324 -0.57 5.21 14.19
N TYR A 325 -0.71 6.52 14.00
CA TYR A 325 -0.80 7.51 15.08
C TYR A 325 -2.19 8.13 15.12
N ASN A 326 -2.70 8.42 16.32
CA ASN A 326 -3.93 9.18 16.53
C ASN A 326 -3.68 10.69 16.34
N ASP A 327 -4.71 11.51 16.53
CA ASP A 327 -4.61 12.96 16.35
C ASP A 327 -3.80 13.66 17.47
N GLN A 328 -3.45 12.94 18.53
CA GLN A 328 -2.54 13.38 19.60
C GLN A 328 -1.10 12.90 19.37
N ASP A 329 -0.77 12.42 18.16
CA ASP A 329 0.54 11.85 17.80
C ASP A 329 0.98 10.68 18.71
N GLN A 330 0.03 9.94 19.26
CA GLN A 330 0.27 8.71 20.02
C GLN A 330 0.04 7.49 19.13
N ARG A 331 0.89 6.47 19.26
CA ARG A 331 0.70 5.21 18.55
C ARG A 331 -0.62 4.57 18.96
N VAL A 332 -1.40 4.14 17.96
CA VAL A 332 -2.66 3.42 18.21
C VAL A 332 -2.35 1.99 18.63
N PHE A 333 -1.41 1.33 17.95
CA PHE A 333 -0.97 -0.03 18.24
C PHE A 333 0.53 -0.06 18.52
N ASP A 334 0.91 -0.75 19.59
CA ASP A 334 2.29 -1.02 19.94
C ASP A 334 2.82 -2.26 19.24
N LEU A 335 1.94 -3.21 18.90
CA LEU A 335 2.30 -4.45 18.24
C LEU A 335 1.20 -4.94 17.30
N VAL A 336 1.58 -5.24 16.06
CA VAL A 336 0.75 -5.90 15.06
C VAL A 336 1.19 -7.35 14.92
N ILE A 337 0.25 -8.28 14.99
CA ILE A 337 0.51 -9.71 14.83
C ILE A 337 -0.31 -10.22 13.65
N VAL A 338 0.33 -10.84 12.68
CA VAL A 338 -0.30 -11.48 11.53
C VAL A 338 -0.24 -12.99 11.72
N ILE A 339 -1.41 -13.63 11.76
CA ILE A 339 -1.56 -15.08 11.82
C ILE A 339 -2.03 -15.60 10.46
N THR A 340 -1.27 -16.51 9.87
CA THR A 340 -1.65 -17.22 8.63
C THR A 340 -1.38 -18.72 8.74
N ASP A 341 -2.16 -19.53 8.03
CA ASP A 341 -2.00 -21.00 7.96
C ASP A 341 -1.00 -21.43 6.87
N ARG A 342 -0.52 -20.48 6.05
CA ARG A 342 0.25 -20.79 4.84
C ARG A 342 1.74 -20.47 5.01
N ARG A 343 2.58 -21.52 5.13
CA ARG A 343 4.06 -21.41 5.14
C ARG A 343 4.65 -20.62 3.95
N VAL A 344 4.00 -20.63 2.80
CA VAL A 344 4.45 -19.93 1.58
C VAL A 344 4.03 -18.45 1.57
N LEU A 345 2.94 -18.12 2.25
CA LEU A 345 2.44 -16.75 2.38
C LEU A 345 3.35 -15.92 3.31
N ASP A 346 3.99 -16.59 4.27
CA ASP A 346 4.97 -15.99 5.18
C ASP A 346 6.05 -15.21 4.41
N GLN A 347 6.58 -15.74 3.31
CA GLN A 347 7.68 -15.08 2.59
C GLN A 347 7.19 -13.91 1.73
N GLN A 348 6.11 -14.07 0.97
CA GLN A 348 5.56 -12.97 0.13
C GLN A 348 5.07 -11.80 0.98
N LEU A 349 4.37 -12.08 2.10
CA LEU A 349 3.94 -11.04 3.03
C LEU A 349 5.14 -10.32 3.64
N GLN A 350 6.16 -11.07 4.07
CA GLN A 350 7.39 -10.48 4.61
C GLN A 350 8.08 -9.59 3.58
N ASP A 351 8.33 -10.10 2.38
CA ASP A 351 9.02 -9.36 1.32
C ASP A 351 8.26 -8.09 0.94
N THR A 352 6.93 -8.16 0.93
CA THR A 352 6.06 -7.00 0.71
C THR A 352 6.20 -5.96 1.82
N ILE A 353 6.15 -6.36 3.10
CA ILE A 353 6.30 -5.43 4.23
C ILE A 353 7.73 -4.85 4.29
N TYR A 354 8.76 -5.66 4.05
CA TYR A 354 10.16 -5.19 4.00
C TYR A 354 10.38 -4.11 2.95
N GLN A 355 9.70 -4.16 1.80
CA GLN A 355 9.82 -3.12 0.76
C GLN A 355 9.25 -1.76 1.17
N PHE A 356 8.37 -1.71 2.16
CA PHE A 356 7.82 -0.44 2.68
C PHE A 356 8.69 0.15 3.81
N GLU A 357 9.67 -0.58 4.31
CA GLU A 357 10.37 -0.20 5.54
C GLU A 357 11.89 -0.21 5.41
N HIS A 358 12.51 0.92 5.77
CA HIS A 358 13.94 1.17 5.55
C HIS A 358 14.77 1.15 6.82
N LYS A 359 14.14 1.02 7.99
CA LYS A 359 14.85 0.87 9.25
C LYS A 359 15.06 -0.62 9.50
N GLN A 360 16.31 -1.06 9.47
CA GLN A 360 16.68 -2.36 10.04
C GLN A 360 16.13 -2.42 11.48
N GLY A 361 15.27 -3.40 11.77
CA GLY A 361 14.74 -3.64 13.11
C GLY A 361 13.21 -3.55 13.30
N VAL A 362 12.39 -3.26 12.28
CA VAL A 362 10.92 -3.16 12.47
C VAL A 362 10.11 -4.33 11.90
N VAL A 363 10.71 -5.16 11.06
CA VAL A 363 10.20 -6.47 10.66
C VAL A 363 11.24 -7.51 11.04
N GLN A 364 10.86 -8.47 11.88
CA GLN A 364 11.72 -9.60 12.22
C GLN A 364 11.08 -10.92 11.81
N LYS A 365 11.82 -11.71 11.04
CA LYS A 365 11.45 -13.09 10.70
C LYS A 365 11.71 -13.98 11.90
N ILE A 366 10.67 -14.61 12.44
CA ILE A 366 10.84 -15.61 13.50
C ILE A 366 10.93 -16.99 12.85
N ASP A 367 12.12 -17.31 12.34
CA ASP A 367 12.44 -18.65 11.86
C ASP A 367 13.10 -19.44 12.99
N LYS A 368 12.26 -20.13 13.77
CA LYS A 368 12.61 -21.10 14.83
C LYS A 368 13.40 -20.54 16.04
N ASN A 369 14.09 -19.41 15.92
CA ASN A 369 15.00 -18.88 16.95
C ASN A 369 14.29 -17.95 17.95
N SER A 370 14.46 -18.23 19.25
CA SER A 370 13.80 -17.50 20.35
C SER A 370 14.33 -16.11 20.58
N ALA A 371 15.63 -15.94 20.34
CA ALA A 371 16.35 -14.71 20.59
C ALA A 371 15.87 -13.58 19.66
N GLN A 372 15.49 -13.90 18.42
CA GLN A 372 14.97 -12.90 17.46
C GLN A 372 13.63 -12.32 17.94
N LEU A 373 12.72 -13.17 18.39
CA LEU A 373 11.47 -12.70 18.99
C LEU A 373 11.70 -11.86 20.27
N ALA A 374 12.72 -12.18 21.07
CA ALA A 374 13.12 -11.36 22.22
C ALA A 374 13.45 -9.94 21.82
N GLU A 375 14.35 -9.86 20.86
CA GLU A 375 14.92 -8.63 20.37
C GLU A 375 13.85 -7.80 19.69
N ALA A 376 12.93 -8.43 18.94
CA ALA A 376 11.80 -7.75 18.31
C ALA A 376 10.88 -7.01 19.31
N LEU A 377 10.58 -7.67 20.43
CA LEU A 377 9.67 -7.11 21.45
C LEU A 377 10.30 -5.99 22.29
N VAL A 378 11.62 -6.09 22.51
CA VAL A 378 12.43 -5.13 23.26
C VAL A 378 12.81 -3.94 22.38
N SER A 379 13.14 -4.16 21.10
CA SER A 379 13.55 -3.13 20.14
C SER A 379 12.39 -2.31 19.55
N GLY A 380 11.14 -2.70 19.81
CA GLY A 380 9.96 -2.01 19.29
C GLY A 380 9.67 -2.33 17.82
N THR A 381 9.97 -3.57 17.39
CA THR A 381 9.53 -4.12 16.11
C THR A 381 8.01 -4.23 16.11
N ASN A 382 7.35 -3.52 15.20
CA ASN A 382 5.89 -3.30 15.26
C ASN A 382 5.07 -4.40 14.56
N ILE A 383 5.70 -5.36 13.86
CA ILE A 383 4.99 -6.42 13.12
C ILE A 383 5.62 -7.80 13.37
N ILE A 384 4.80 -8.76 13.81
CA ILE A 384 5.14 -10.17 13.95
C ILE A 384 4.29 -10.99 12.98
N ILE A 385 4.91 -11.83 12.15
CA ILE A 385 4.21 -12.79 11.29
C ILE A 385 4.48 -14.19 11.83
N THR A 386 3.42 -14.96 12.08
CA THR A 386 3.53 -16.33 12.60
C THR A 386 2.37 -17.20 12.14
N THR A 387 2.55 -18.51 12.24
CA THR A 387 1.44 -19.46 12.09
C THR A 387 0.72 -19.67 13.40
N LEU A 388 -0.52 -20.16 13.34
CA LEU A 388 -1.33 -20.49 14.51
C LEU A 388 -0.63 -21.52 15.42
N GLN A 389 0.03 -22.51 14.80
CA GLN A 389 0.76 -23.58 15.50
C GLN A 389 2.00 -23.06 16.24
N LYS A 390 2.69 -22.07 15.67
CA LYS A 390 3.91 -21.49 16.26
C LYS A 390 3.63 -20.39 17.27
N PHE A 391 2.42 -19.84 17.26
CA PHE A 391 2.03 -18.73 18.11
C PHE A 391 2.21 -18.99 19.62
N PRO A 392 1.85 -20.16 20.19
CA PRO A 392 2.10 -20.43 21.61
C PRO A 392 3.59 -20.37 21.96
N PHE A 393 4.46 -20.96 21.12
CA PHE A 393 5.91 -20.91 21.32
C PHE A 393 6.46 -19.49 21.23
N VAL A 394 5.90 -18.67 20.34
CA VAL A 394 6.21 -17.24 20.27
C VAL A 394 5.87 -16.62 21.63
N LEU A 395 4.64 -16.76 22.11
CA LEU A 395 4.18 -16.21 23.39
C LEU A 395 4.99 -16.67 24.61
N ASP A 396 5.33 -17.96 24.71
CA ASP A 396 6.13 -18.48 25.82
C ASP A 396 7.52 -17.85 25.86
N LYS A 397 8.10 -17.63 24.69
CA LYS A 397 9.37 -16.90 24.58
C LYS A 397 9.19 -15.45 24.99
N ILE A 398 8.13 -14.76 24.53
CA ILE A 398 7.82 -13.38 24.99
C ILE A 398 7.87 -13.31 26.52
N ARG A 399 7.27 -14.29 27.21
CA ARG A 399 7.28 -14.38 28.68
C ARG A 399 8.69 -14.53 29.25
N GLU A 400 9.44 -15.53 28.78
CA GLU A 400 10.81 -15.81 29.24
C GLU A 400 11.73 -14.57 29.13
N ILE A 401 11.55 -13.80 28.05
CA ILE A 401 12.35 -12.60 27.78
C ILE A 401 11.98 -11.46 28.73
N LEU A 402 10.70 -11.28 29.05
CA LEU A 402 10.24 -10.26 29.99
C LEU A 402 10.71 -10.58 31.41
N GLU A 403 10.63 -11.85 31.82
CA GLU A 403 11.14 -12.34 33.11
C GLU A 403 12.65 -12.09 33.24
N LYS A 404 13.44 -12.42 32.21
CA LYS A 404 14.90 -12.21 32.19
C LYS A 404 15.33 -10.74 32.27
N ASN A 405 14.50 -9.81 31.82
CA ASN A 405 14.81 -8.37 31.85
C ASN A 405 14.27 -7.65 33.11
N ASN A 406 13.80 -8.38 34.13
CA ASN A 406 13.13 -7.83 35.32
C ASN A 406 11.94 -6.90 34.98
N ILE A 407 11.30 -7.13 33.83
CA ILE A 407 10.10 -6.40 33.43
C ILE A 407 8.92 -7.16 34.03
N ALA A 408 8.51 -6.75 35.23
CA ALA A 408 7.53 -7.45 36.07
C ALA A 408 6.12 -7.58 35.43
N GLN A 409 5.82 -6.82 34.38
CA GLN A 409 4.54 -6.83 33.68
C GLN A 409 4.76 -6.60 32.18
N LEU A 410 4.05 -7.34 31.32
CA LEU A 410 3.83 -6.89 29.95
C LEU A 410 3.36 -5.43 30.04
N PRO A 411 4.05 -4.44 29.43
CA PRO A 411 3.54 -3.07 29.41
C PRO A 411 2.10 -3.13 28.89
N LYS A 412 1.18 -2.31 29.41
CA LYS A 412 -0.17 -2.18 28.85
C LYS A 412 -0.04 -1.70 27.40
N ARG A 413 0.12 -2.66 26.49
CA ARG A 413 0.32 -2.46 25.07
C ARG A 413 -1.00 -2.66 24.36
N ASN A 414 -1.13 -1.92 23.28
CA ASN A 414 -2.22 -1.98 22.34
C ASN A 414 -1.86 -2.92 21.20
N TYR A 415 -2.69 -3.92 20.94
CA TYR A 415 -2.42 -4.99 20.00
C TYR A 415 -3.40 -4.97 18.82
N ALA A 416 -2.88 -5.16 17.61
CA ALA A 416 -3.69 -5.49 16.44
C ALA A 416 -3.40 -6.93 16.01
N LEU A 417 -4.43 -7.78 15.98
CA LEU A 417 -4.32 -9.14 15.48
C LEU A 417 -4.98 -9.26 14.12
N ILE A 418 -4.18 -9.51 13.07
CA ILE A 418 -4.67 -9.79 11.72
C ILE A 418 -4.68 -11.30 11.51
N VAL A 419 -5.82 -11.85 11.09
CA VAL A 419 -6.01 -13.30 10.90
C VAL A 419 -6.38 -13.56 9.44
N ASP A 420 -5.55 -14.31 8.73
CA ASP A 420 -5.87 -14.82 7.38
C ASP A 420 -6.65 -16.14 7.47
N GLU A 421 -7.56 -16.34 6.50
CA GLU A 421 -8.47 -17.48 6.42
C GLU A 421 -9.17 -17.79 7.75
N ALA A 422 -9.83 -16.77 8.33
CA ALA A 422 -10.59 -16.94 9.56
C ALA A 422 -11.75 -17.93 9.37
N HIS A 423 -11.46 -19.22 9.58
CA HIS A 423 -12.43 -20.27 9.85
C HIS A 423 -12.80 -20.23 11.34
N SER A 424 -14.03 -20.60 11.67
CA SER A 424 -14.57 -20.44 13.03
C SER A 424 -13.73 -21.16 14.09
N SER A 425 -13.14 -22.31 13.76
CA SER A 425 -12.27 -23.08 14.66
C SER A 425 -10.91 -22.41 14.84
N GLN A 426 -10.24 -22.04 13.74
CA GLN A 426 -8.89 -21.45 13.77
C GLN A 426 -8.87 -20.05 14.43
N SER A 427 -9.83 -19.19 14.07
CA SER A 427 -9.93 -17.84 14.65
C SER A 427 -10.32 -17.87 16.13
N GLY A 428 -11.18 -18.80 16.54
CA GLY A 428 -11.57 -19.02 17.93
C GLY A 428 -10.41 -19.48 18.81
N GLU A 429 -9.65 -20.47 18.35
CA GLU A 429 -8.48 -21.00 19.06
C GLU A 429 -7.36 -19.95 19.19
N ALA A 430 -7.05 -19.24 18.10
CA ALA A 430 -6.06 -18.15 18.10
C ALA A 430 -6.41 -17.07 19.12
N SER A 431 -7.67 -16.63 19.09
CA SER A 431 -8.19 -15.61 19.99
C SER A 431 -8.20 -16.09 21.43
N LYS A 432 -8.54 -17.35 21.70
CA LYS A 432 -8.50 -17.93 23.05
C LYS A 432 -7.09 -17.91 23.61
N LYS A 433 -6.13 -18.47 22.87
CA LYS A 433 -4.73 -18.55 23.31
C LYS A 433 -4.14 -17.15 23.50
N MET A 434 -4.44 -16.20 22.61
CA MET A 434 -3.98 -14.82 22.79
C MET A 434 -4.59 -14.17 24.04
N LYS A 435 -5.90 -14.35 24.27
CA LYS A 435 -6.56 -13.84 25.47
C LYS A 435 -5.98 -14.48 26.73
N GLU A 436 -5.81 -15.80 26.77
CA GLU A 436 -5.17 -16.51 27.90
C GLU A 436 -3.80 -15.90 28.23
N VAL A 437 -2.99 -15.59 27.22
CA VAL A 437 -1.66 -14.99 27.46
C VAL A 437 -1.74 -13.53 27.91
N LEU A 438 -2.61 -12.72 27.32
CA LEU A 438 -2.76 -11.31 27.68
C LEU A 438 -3.44 -11.10 29.04
N SER A 439 -4.28 -12.06 29.48
CA SER A 439 -5.02 -11.99 30.75
C SER A 439 -4.26 -12.54 31.96
N ILE A 440 -3.01 -13.00 31.80
CA ILE A 440 -2.14 -13.35 32.94
C ILE A 440 -1.77 -12.11 33.77
N ASN A 441 -1.89 -10.91 33.21
CA ASN A 441 -1.71 -9.66 33.94
C ASN A 441 -2.81 -9.39 34.99
N ASP A 442 -3.97 -10.06 34.92
CA ASP A 442 -5.08 -9.90 35.89
C ASP A 442 -5.08 -10.96 37.01
N LEU A 443 -4.09 -11.87 37.03
CA LEU A 443 -3.97 -12.92 38.06
C LEU A 443 -3.44 -12.40 39.42
N SER A 444 -3.88 -11.22 39.84
CA SER A 444 -3.86 -10.83 41.26
C SER A 444 -5.24 -10.95 41.93
N ARG A 445 -6.30 -11.36 41.21
CA ARG A 445 -7.61 -11.63 41.82
C ARG A 445 -8.34 -12.80 41.17
N SER A 446 -8.05 -14.00 41.67
CA SER A 446 -9.01 -15.07 42.01
C SER A 446 -8.29 -16.43 41.90
N ALA A 447 -7.53 -16.75 42.94
CA ALA A 447 -7.35 -18.14 43.32
C ALA A 447 -8.69 -18.65 43.91
N GLN A 448 -8.92 -19.96 43.77
CA GLN A 448 -10.07 -20.75 44.23
C GLN A 448 -11.23 -20.83 43.25
N GLU A 449 -11.23 -21.91 42.45
CA GLU A 449 -12.12 -23.05 42.67
C GLU A 449 -11.63 -24.21 41.79
N GLU A 450 -11.11 -25.26 42.43
CA GLU A 450 -10.94 -26.58 41.81
C GLU A 450 -12.30 -27.26 41.71
N SER A 451 -12.64 -27.79 40.54
CA SER A 451 -13.57 -28.92 40.47
C SER A 451 -13.23 -29.81 39.27
N THR A 452 -12.75 -31.00 39.64
CA THR A 452 -12.83 -32.32 39.01
C THR A 452 -13.37 -32.44 37.58
N ALA A 453 -12.58 -33.14 36.78
CA ALA A 453 -12.86 -33.57 35.41
C ALA A 453 -14.16 -34.38 35.28
N ASP A 454 -14.93 -34.03 34.25
CA ASP A 454 -15.68 -35.00 33.46
C ASP A 454 -15.18 -34.91 32.01
N GLU A 455 -14.99 -36.07 31.42
CA GLU A 455 -14.40 -36.33 30.12
C GLU A 455 -15.33 -35.89 28.98
N GLU A 456 -14.73 -35.36 27.90
CA GLU A 456 -15.35 -35.04 26.60
C GLU A 456 -16.35 -33.86 26.52
N GLU A 457 -16.18 -32.79 27.31
CA GLU A 457 -16.77 -31.48 26.94
C GLU A 457 -15.94 -30.83 25.81
N ASP A 458 -16.59 -30.69 24.65
CA ASP A 458 -16.07 -30.13 23.40
C ASP A 458 -15.18 -28.89 23.65
N ILE A 459 -13.92 -28.93 23.20
CA ILE A 459 -12.93 -27.88 23.44
C ILE A 459 -13.51 -26.51 23.04
N GLU A 460 -14.29 -26.46 21.95
CA GLU A 460 -15.01 -25.29 21.45
C GLU A 460 -15.97 -24.65 22.47
N ASP A 461 -16.68 -25.43 23.26
CA ASP A 461 -17.67 -24.93 24.23
C ASP A 461 -17.01 -24.40 25.50
N ASN A 462 -15.86 -24.95 25.89
CA ASN A 462 -15.00 -24.35 26.90
C ASN A 462 -14.36 -23.03 26.42
N ILE A 463 -14.02 -22.90 25.13
CA ILE A 463 -13.60 -21.63 24.53
C ILE A 463 -14.74 -20.60 24.56
N ARG A 464 -15.97 -21.00 24.17
CA ARG A 464 -17.14 -20.11 24.14
C ARG A 464 -17.57 -19.68 25.54
N LYS A 465 -17.54 -20.58 26.54
CA LYS A 465 -17.73 -20.24 27.97
C LYS A 465 -16.70 -19.21 28.41
N GLN A 466 -15.40 -19.43 28.17
CA GLN A 466 -14.35 -18.47 28.56
C GLN A 466 -14.43 -17.12 27.79
N MET A 467 -14.81 -17.12 26.51
CA MET A 467 -15.04 -15.90 25.74
C MET A 467 -16.26 -15.11 26.24
N ARG A 468 -17.32 -15.78 26.72
CA ARG A 468 -18.46 -15.15 27.39
C ARG A 468 -18.11 -14.64 28.79
N ILE A 469 -17.26 -15.35 29.52
CA ILE A 469 -16.85 -15.02 30.89
C ILE A 469 -15.89 -13.82 30.94
N ARG A 470 -14.98 -13.66 29.96
CA ARG A 470 -13.88 -12.66 30.02
C ARG A 470 -14.06 -11.39 29.17
N GLY A 471 -15.19 -11.23 28.48
CA GLY A 471 -15.54 -9.98 27.77
C GLY A 471 -14.59 -9.55 26.63
N LYS A 472 -14.85 -8.34 26.10
CA LYS A 472 -14.03 -7.69 25.06
C LYS A 472 -12.81 -7.06 25.73
N GLN A 473 -11.61 -7.33 25.22
CA GLN A 473 -10.37 -6.76 25.77
C GLN A 473 -10.15 -5.36 25.16
N PRO A 474 -10.07 -4.29 25.97
CA PRO A 474 -10.04 -2.92 25.46
C PRO A 474 -8.75 -2.57 24.70
N ASN A 475 -7.67 -3.31 24.93
CA ASN A 475 -6.35 -3.10 24.32
C ASN A 475 -6.06 -4.04 23.13
N LEU A 476 -7.05 -4.78 22.62
CA LEU A 476 -6.87 -5.74 21.53
C LEU A 476 -7.91 -5.52 20.42
N SER A 477 -7.45 -5.32 19.20
CA SER A 477 -8.30 -5.25 18.00
C SER A 477 -8.09 -6.45 17.08
N PHE A 478 -9.16 -7.00 16.53
CA PHE A 478 -9.11 -8.14 15.60
C PHE A 478 -9.43 -7.71 14.17
N PHE A 479 -8.64 -8.14 13.19
CA PHE A 479 -8.83 -7.91 11.76
C PHE A 479 -8.85 -9.25 11.04
N ALA A 480 -10.04 -9.82 10.85
CA ALA A 480 -10.21 -11.15 10.28
C ALA A 480 -10.52 -11.10 8.78
N PHE A 481 -9.69 -11.73 7.96
CA PHE A 481 -9.92 -11.91 6.52
C PHE A 481 -10.51 -13.29 6.25
N THR A 482 -11.60 -13.36 5.49
CA THR A 482 -12.23 -14.63 5.13
C THR A 482 -12.87 -14.56 3.74
N ALA A 483 -12.92 -15.70 3.04
CA ALA A 483 -13.73 -15.85 1.83
C ALA A 483 -15.17 -16.31 2.13
N THR A 484 -15.37 -16.97 3.27
CA THR A 484 -16.60 -17.68 3.61
C THR A 484 -17.04 -17.35 5.04
N PRO A 485 -17.64 -16.17 5.27
CA PRO A 485 -18.17 -15.85 6.58
C PRO A 485 -19.32 -16.80 6.92
N LYS A 486 -19.24 -17.47 8.07
CA LYS A 486 -20.40 -18.20 8.60
C LYS A 486 -21.48 -17.19 8.98
N GLN A 487 -22.67 -17.31 8.39
CA GLN A 487 -23.82 -16.52 8.81
C GLN A 487 -24.21 -16.94 10.23
N LYS A 488 -24.23 -16.00 11.18
CA LYS A 488 -25.05 -16.20 12.38
C LYS A 488 -26.52 -16.05 11.95
N PRO A 489 -27.43 -16.95 12.38
CA PRO A 489 -28.85 -16.65 12.29
C PRO A 489 -29.10 -15.43 13.18
N TRP A 490 -29.46 -14.31 12.56
CA TRP A 490 -30.00 -13.17 13.28
C TRP A 490 -31.30 -13.66 13.93
N LYS A 491 -31.32 -13.82 15.26
CA LYS A 491 -32.59 -13.85 15.98
C LYS A 491 -33.15 -12.44 15.89
N THR A 492 -34.02 -12.21 14.93
CA THR A 492 -35.03 -11.15 14.98
C THR A 492 -35.80 -11.35 16.27
N SER A 493 -35.45 -10.59 17.31
CA SER A 493 -36.40 -10.30 18.37
C SER A 493 -37.45 -9.39 17.76
N ALA A 494 -38.55 -10.01 17.31
CA ALA A 494 -39.78 -9.30 17.04
C ALA A 494 -40.27 -8.70 18.36
N THR A 495 -40.34 -7.37 18.42
CA THR A 495 -41.50 -6.60 18.90
C THR A 495 -41.34 -5.16 18.46
#